data_AF-A0ABD5VXZ1-F1
#
_entry.id   AF-A0ABD5VXZ1-F1
#
_cell.length_a   1.000
_cell.length_b   1.000
_cell.length_c   1.000
_cell.angle_alpha   90.00
_cell.angle_beta   90.00
_cell.angle_gamma   90.00
#
_symmetry.space_group_name_H-M   'P 1'
#
loop_
_entity.id
_entity.type
_entity.pdbx_description
1 polymer ?
#
loop_
_entity_poly.entity_id
_entity_poly.type
_entity_poly.pdbx_seq_one_letter_code
_entity_poly.pdbx_strand_id
1 'polypeptide(L)' 'MSLPQIIGKDPTEVTMILNDLEDDELVVDASDGTKLTPKGQVLVNRHLEDINA' A
#
# COMPACT_ATOMS: atom_id res chain seq x y z
N MET A 1 9.46 -12.60 -4.97
CA MET A 1 8.16 -12.38 -5.63
C MET A 1 7.96 -10.88 -5.75
N SER A 2 7.47 -10.39 -6.89
CA SER A 2 7.17 -8.96 -7.06
C SER A 2 5.77 -8.62 -6.54
N LEU A 3 5.52 -7.36 -6.20
CA LEU A 3 4.21 -6.90 -5.71
C LEU A 3 3.05 -7.26 -6.67
N PRO A 4 3.16 -7.09 -8.00
CA PRO A 4 2.13 -7.55 -8.95
C PRO A 4 1.78 -9.03 -8.84
N GLN A 5 2.78 -9.89 -8.60
CA GLN A 5 2.56 -11.33 -8.42
C GLN A 5 1.86 -11.65 -7.10
N ILE A 6 2.18 -10.90 -6.04
CA ILE A 6 1.60 -11.10 -4.71
C ILE A 6 0.11 -10.74 -4.70
N ILE A 7 -0.25 -9.62 -5.34
CA ILE A 7 -1.64 -9.14 -5.34
C ILE A 7 -2.44 -9.58 -6.59
N GLY A 8 -1.82 -10.34 -7.49
CA GLY A 8 -2.46 -10.91 -8.67
C GLY A 8 -2.95 -9.85 -9.68
N LYS A 9 -2.23 -8.74 -9.83
CA LYS A 9 -2.60 -7.61 -10.71
C LYS A 9 -1.54 -7.35 -11.78
N ASP A 10 -1.94 -6.68 -12.86
CA ASP A 10 -1.02 -6.23 -13.90
C ASP A 10 -0.03 -5.20 -13.33
N PRO A 11 1.25 -5.18 -13.75
CA PRO A 11 2.22 -4.19 -13.28
C PRO A 11 1.78 -2.73 -13.46
N THR A 12 1.07 -2.42 -14.55
CA THR A 12 0.54 -1.07 -14.82
C THR A 12 -0.51 -0.68 -13.78
N GLU A 13 -1.39 -1.62 -13.45
CA GLU A 13 -2.42 -1.43 -12.42
C GLU A 13 -1.79 -1.23 -11.03
N VAL A 14 -0.73 -2.00 -10.72
CA VAL A 14 0.01 -1.84 -9.46
C VAL A 14 0.65 -0.46 -9.37
N THR A 15 1.24 0.04 -10.45
CA THR A 15 1.82 1.39 -10.48
C THR A 15 0.76 2.47 -10.24
N MET A 16 -0.42 2.37 -10.87
CA MET A 16 -1.51 3.33 -10.62
C MET A 16 -1.94 3.31 -9.16
N ILE A 17 -2.11 2.13 -8.57
CA ILE A 17 -2.46 1.98 -7.15
C ILE A 17 -1.38 2.61 -6.26
N LEU A 18 -0.10 2.38 -6.55
CA LEU A 18 1.00 2.96 -5.76
C LEU A 18 1.02 4.49 -5.84
N ASN A 19 0.77 5.06 -7.03
CA ASN A 19 0.67 6.50 -7.19
C ASN A 19 -0.50 7.08 -6.39
N ASP A 20 -1.69 6.47 -6.47
CA ASP A 20 -2.87 6.93 -5.73
C ASP A 20 -2.61 6.88 -4.20
N LEU A 21 -1.95 5.82 -3.71
CA LEU A 21 -1.59 5.69 -2.30
C LEU A 21 -0.53 6.71 -1.85
N GLU A 22 0.38 7.11 -2.74
CA GLU A 22 1.38 8.14 -2.47
C GLU A 22 0.75 9.53 -2.47
N ASP A 23 -0.12 9.82 -3.44
CA ASP A 23 -0.92 11.05 -3.52
C ASP A 23 -1.81 11.24 -2.28
N ASP A 24 -2.33 10.14 -1.73
CA ASP A 24 -3.09 10.13 -0.48
C ASP A 24 -2.21 10.18 0.79
N GLU A 25 -0.89 10.27 0.64
CA GLU A 25 0.11 10.27 1.73
C GLU A 25 0.05 9.01 2.61
N LEU A 26 -0.41 7.87 2.07
CA LEU A 26 -0.51 6.60 2.78
C LEU A 26 0.77 5.79 2.68
N VAL A 27 1.49 5.94 1.59
CA VAL A 27 2.81 5.35 1.38
C VAL A 27 3.83 6.42 0.95
N VAL A 28 5.09 6.05 1.01
CA VAL A 28 6.21 6.84 0.51
C VAL A 28 7.20 5.91 -0.21
N ASP A 29 7.73 6.35 -1.35
CA ASP A 29 8.84 5.64 -1.99
C ASP A 29 10.14 5.88 -1.20
N ALA A 30 10.80 4.80 -0.81
CA ALA A 30 12.06 4.85 -0.07
C ALA A 30 13.14 4.04 -0.81
N SER A 31 14.40 4.28 -0.47
CA SER A 31 15.55 3.65 -1.14
C SER A 31 15.56 2.11 -1.08
N ASP A 32 14.85 1.52 -0.13
CA ASP A 32 14.68 0.07 0.07
C ASP A 32 13.26 -0.43 -0.31
N GLY A 33 12.49 0.40 -1.02
CA GLY A 33 11.14 0.11 -1.49
C GLY A 33 10.06 0.93 -0.78
N THR A 34 8.83 0.84 -1.27
CA THR A 34 7.67 1.56 -0.73
C THR A 34 7.40 1.22 0.74
N LYS A 35 7.17 2.25 1.56
CA LYS A 35 6.86 2.10 3.00
C LYS A 35 5.54 2.77 3.36
N LEU A 36 4.86 2.25 4.38
CA LEU A 36 3.70 2.91 4.98
C LEU A 36 4.14 4.17 5.72
N THR A 37 3.41 5.27 5.51
CA THR A 37 3.50 6.45 6.37
C THR A 37 2.81 6.19 7.72
N PRO A 38 2.99 7.06 8.74
CA PRO A 38 2.21 6.97 9.97
C PRO A 38 0.69 6.97 9.73
N LYS A 39 0.22 7.74 8.73
CA LYS A 39 -1.19 7.80 8.32
C LYS A 39 -1.65 6.47 7.74
N GLY A 40 -0.87 5.88 6.84
CA GLY A 40 -1.13 4.56 6.27
C GLY A 40 -1.21 3.46 7.33
N GLN A 41 -0.30 3.46 8.31
CA GLN A 41 -0.31 2.48 9.41
C GLN A 41 -1.61 2.54 10.24
N VAL A 42 -2.10 3.73 10.56
CA VAL A 42 -3.37 3.89 11.30
C VAL A 42 -4.55 3.31 10.52
N LEU A 43 -4.64 3.56 9.21
CA LEU A 43 -5.71 3.03 8.37
C LEU A 43 -5.69 1.52 8.27
N VAL A 44 -4.51 0.93 8.05
CA VAL A 44 -4.34 -0.54 8.01
C VAL A 44 -4.75 -1.16 9.35
N ASN A 45 -4.30 -0.59 10.47
CA ASN A 45 -4.65 -1.11 11.79
C ASN A 45 -6.16 -1.07 12.06
N ARG A 46 -6.83 0.04 11.73
CA ARG A 46 -8.30 0.12 11.83
C ARG A 46 -8.99 -0.94 11.00
N HIS A 47 -8.55 -1.14 9.76
CA HIS A 47 -9.15 -2.16 8.90
C HIS A 47 -8.94 -3.58 9.44
N LEU A 48 -7.77 -3.88 10.02
CA LEU A 48 -7.51 -5.16 10.67
C LEU A 48 -8.35 -5.36 11.93
N GLU A 49 -8.61 -4.30 12.70
CA GLU A 49 -9.52 -4.34 13.85
C GLU A 49 -10.95 -4.65 13.39
N ASP A 50 -11.44 -4.02 12.32
CA ASP A 50 -12.78 -4.24 11.78
C ASP A 50 -13.02 -5.67 11.27
N ILE A 51 -12.00 -6.30 10.65
CA ILE A 51 -12.10 -7.68 10.16
C ILE A 51 -12.06 -8.71 11.30
N ASN A 52 -11.36 -8.41 12.39
CA ASN A 52 -11.19 -9.32 13.52
C ASN A 52 -12.32 -9.23 14.56
N ALA A 53 -13.29 -8.33 14.37
CA ALA A 53 -14.47 -8.17 15.22
C ALA A 53 -15.49 -9.30 15.03
#